data_AF-A0A557WXC4-F1
#
_entry.id   AF-A0A557WXC4-F1
#
_cell.length_a   1.000
_cell.length_b   1.000
_cell.length_c   1.000
_cell.angle_alpha   90.00
_cell.angle_beta   90.00
_cell.angle_gamma   90.00
#
_symmetry.space_group_name_H-M   'P 1'
#
loop_
_entity.id
_entity.type
_entity.pdbx_description
1 polymer ?
#
loop_
_entity_poly.entity_id
_entity_poly.type
_entity_poly.pdbx_seq_one_letter_code
_entity_poly.pdbx_strand_id
1 'polypeptide(L)'
;MTVFWWLVALTACVGLYYAVRARAARSANRRAASPWANEELARRADQQDRWAQRGDARGVYGVEGAEMMRRVDPEPDIRAEPDRAADYPKTATIVHTQADLDTLLAEKPPCWRWAAFASVLVQRRDRLRSRLRDDQLGYAAPSGGRAAGGAEVGRFVLDRMDEMIALIKHVEDFMLTPAFVGVFGEPGDESSADAEGIVHTANRLMDYHDRFLGMVGALPRLRSLQRICAAAG
;
A
#
# COMPACT_ATOMS: atom_id res chain seq x y z
N MET A 1 -30.57 26.31 -19.87
CA MET A 1 -30.50 24.87 -19.52
C MET A 1 -29.21 24.46 -18.80
N THR A 2 -28.36 25.38 -18.31
CA THR A 2 -27.09 25.04 -17.62
C THR A 2 -27.21 24.99 -16.10
N VAL A 3 -28.07 25.82 -15.49
CA VAL A 3 -28.24 25.91 -14.01
C VAL A 3 -28.83 24.64 -13.40
N PHE A 4 -29.73 23.95 -14.12
CA PHE A 4 -30.34 22.69 -13.67
C PHE A 4 -29.31 21.58 -13.49
N TRP A 5 -28.34 21.46 -14.40
CA TRP A 5 -27.27 20.46 -14.32
C TRP A 5 -26.28 20.75 -13.19
N TRP A 6 -26.02 22.02 -12.88
CA TRP A 6 -25.21 22.40 -11.71
C TRP A 6 -25.90 22.05 -10.39
N LEU A 7 -27.22 22.21 -10.30
CA LEU A 7 -27.98 21.79 -9.12
C LEU A 7 -27.96 20.27 -8.95
N VAL A 8 -28.11 19.50 -10.03
CA VAL A 8 -28.03 18.03 -9.98
C VAL A 8 -26.63 17.57 -9.54
N ALA A 9 -25.57 18.18 -10.09
CA ALA A 9 -24.19 17.86 -9.72
C ALA A 9 -23.90 18.18 -8.25
N LEU A 10 -24.32 19.36 -7.77
CA LEU A 10 -24.17 19.75 -6.36
C LEU A 10 -24.90 18.77 -5.43
N THR A 11 -26.13 18.39 -5.80
CA THR A 11 -26.94 17.44 -5.02
C THR A 11 -26.31 16.05 -4.99
N ALA A 12 -25.73 15.60 -6.11
CA ALA A 12 -25.00 14.34 -6.18
C ALA A 12 -23.72 14.36 -5.32
N CYS A 13 -22.94 15.44 -5.35
CA CYS A 13 -21.74 15.60 -4.51
C CYS A 13 -22.08 15.61 -3.02
N VAL A 14 -23.14 16.31 -2.62
CA VAL A 14 -23.62 16.31 -1.23
C VAL A 14 -24.09 14.90 -0.83
N GLY A 15 -24.85 14.22 -1.69
CA GLY A 15 -25.27 12.84 -1.48
C GLY A 15 -24.10 11.87 -1.31
N LEU A 16 -23.07 11.99 -2.15
CA LEU A 16 -21.86 11.18 -2.08
C LEU A 16 -21.06 11.46 -0.79
N TYR A 17 -20.92 12.73 -0.39
CA TYR A 17 -20.28 13.11 0.86
C TYR A 17 -20.97 12.47 2.07
N TYR A 18 -22.31 12.54 2.14
CA TYR A 18 -23.08 11.91 3.22
C TYR A 18 -23.04 10.38 3.16
N ALA A 19 -23.02 9.78 1.96
CA ALA A 19 -22.89 8.33 1.80
C ALA A 19 -21.51 7.83 2.29
N VAL A 20 -20.44 8.54 1.94
CA VAL A 20 -19.07 8.25 2.43
C VAL A 20 -19.01 8.43 3.94
N ARG A 21 -19.56 9.53 4.48
CA ARG A 21 -19.59 9.79 5.92
C ARG A 21 -20.41 8.74 6.68
N ALA A 22 -21.56 8.32 6.16
CA ALA A 22 -22.39 7.28 6.76
C ALA A 22 -21.72 5.90 6.69
N ARG A 23 -20.98 5.60 5.62
CA ARG A 23 -20.21 4.37 5.48
C ARG A 23 -18.99 4.36 6.41
N ALA A 24 -18.33 5.51 6.60
CA ALA A 24 -17.25 5.68 7.58
C ALA A 24 -17.76 5.60 9.02
N ALA A 25 -18.95 6.13 9.31
CA ALA A 25 -19.60 5.96 10.62
C ALA A 25 -20.03 4.50 10.87
N ARG A 26 -20.52 3.80 9.84
CA ARG A 26 -20.82 2.35 9.94
C ARG A 26 -19.57 1.49 10.10
N SER A 27 -18.45 1.82 9.44
CA SER A 27 -17.20 1.10 9.63
C SER A 27 -16.58 1.38 11.00
N ALA A 28 -16.69 2.61 11.50
CA ALA A 28 -16.36 2.95 12.89
C ALA A 28 -17.24 2.17 13.88
N ASN A 29 -18.55 2.05 13.64
CA ASN A 29 -19.43 1.21 14.47
C ASN A 29 -19.14 -0.29 14.37
N ARG A 30 -18.67 -0.79 13.21
CA ARG A 30 -18.20 -2.18 13.08
C ARG A 30 -16.88 -2.42 13.80
N ARG A 31 -15.99 -1.42 13.87
CA ARG A 31 -14.78 -1.45 14.71
C ARG A 31 -15.11 -1.28 16.21
N ALA A 32 -16.22 -0.63 16.53
CA ALA A 32 -16.76 -0.53 17.89
C ALA A 32 -17.61 -1.74 18.31
N ALA A 33 -17.67 -2.81 17.50
CA ALA A 33 -18.27 -4.08 17.90
C ALA A 33 -17.40 -4.71 19.01
N SER A 34 -17.73 -4.37 20.25
CA SER A 34 -17.07 -4.75 21.51
C SER A 34 -15.57 -4.43 21.56
N PRO A 35 -15.15 -3.28 22.14
CA PRO A 35 -13.72 -3.03 22.41
C PRO A 35 -13.05 -4.19 23.15
N TRP A 36 -13.79 -4.89 24.02
CA TRP A 36 -13.33 -6.08 24.72
C TRP A 36 -12.98 -7.25 23.79
N ALA A 37 -13.75 -7.47 22.72
CA ALA A 37 -13.45 -8.52 21.74
C ALA A 37 -12.19 -8.20 20.94
N ASN A 38 -11.98 -6.93 20.59
CA ASN A 38 -10.77 -6.49 19.89
C ASN A 38 -9.53 -6.57 20.81
N GLU A 39 -9.66 -6.21 22.08
CA GLU A 39 -8.59 -6.35 23.07
C GLU A 39 -8.24 -7.83 23.32
N GLU A 40 -9.22 -8.72 23.34
CA GLU A 40 -8.99 -10.16 23.43
C GLU A 40 -8.31 -10.72 22.18
N LEU A 41 -8.72 -10.29 20.98
CA LEU A 41 -8.07 -10.68 19.72
C LEU A 41 -6.63 -10.15 19.65
N ALA A 42 -6.38 -8.90 20.07
CA ALA A 42 -5.04 -8.33 20.15
C ALA A 42 -4.17 -9.09 21.14
N ARG A 43 -4.68 -9.40 22.35
CA ARG A 43 -3.95 -10.19 23.34
C ARG A 43 -3.59 -11.59 22.83
N ARG A 44 -4.49 -12.25 22.08
CA ARG A 44 -4.21 -13.55 21.47
C ARG A 44 -3.19 -13.47 20.35
N ALA A 45 -3.26 -12.43 19.52
CA ALA A 45 -2.28 -12.17 18.47
C ALA A 45 -0.87 -11.90 19.06
N ASP A 46 -0.78 -11.09 20.12
CA ASP A 46 0.49 -10.81 20.81
C ASP A 46 1.07 -12.05 21.51
N GLN A 47 0.21 -12.98 21.92
CA GLN A 47 0.64 -14.25 22.50
C GLN A 47 1.15 -15.20 21.41
N GLN A 48 0.47 -15.24 20.26
CA GLN A 48 0.90 -15.98 19.07
C GLN A 48 2.23 -15.48 18.52
N ASP A 49 2.40 -14.16 18.39
CA ASP A 49 3.65 -13.55 17.93
C ASP A 49 4.82 -13.88 18.86
N ARG A 50 4.59 -13.83 20.18
CA ARG A 50 5.59 -14.27 21.17
C ARG A 50 5.90 -15.77 21.12
N TRP A 51 4.97 -16.62 20.69
CA TRP A 51 5.24 -18.05 20.49
C TRP A 51 6.03 -18.27 19.20
N ALA A 52 5.66 -17.60 18.11
CA ALA A 52 6.36 -17.67 16.83
C ALA A 52 7.82 -17.19 16.95
N GLN A 53 8.05 -16.08 17.64
CA GLN A 53 9.40 -15.54 17.91
C GLN A 53 10.25 -16.49 18.76
N ARG A 54 9.63 -17.39 19.54
CA ARG A 54 10.32 -18.40 20.36
C ARG A 54 10.46 -19.76 19.66
N GLY A 55 10.07 -19.87 18.39
CA GLY A 55 10.11 -21.13 17.65
C GLY A 55 9.08 -22.17 18.10
N ASP A 56 8.05 -21.77 18.85
CA ASP A 56 6.96 -22.65 19.26
C ASP A 56 5.95 -22.80 18.11
N ALA A 57 5.65 -24.05 17.74
CA ALA A 57 4.71 -24.41 16.68
C ALA A 57 3.29 -23.88 16.91
N ARG A 58 2.93 -23.48 18.13
CA ARG A 58 1.67 -22.77 18.45
C ARG A 58 1.58 -21.36 17.87
N GLY A 59 2.70 -20.78 17.42
CA GLY A 59 2.74 -19.47 16.77
C GLY A 59 2.40 -19.49 15.27
N VAL A 60 2.17 -20.68 14.67
CA VAL A 60 1.86 -20.80 13.24
C VAL A 60 0.45 -20.29 12.94
N TYR A 61 0.31 -19.39 11.97
CA TYR A 61 -1.00 -18.87 11.56
C TYR A 61 -1.77 -19.89 10.72
N GLY A 62 -3.04 -20.15 11.06
CA GLY A 62 -3.96 -20.98 10.27
C GLY A 62 -4.70 -22.02 11.10
N VAL A 63 -5.44 -22.91 10.42
CA VAL A 63 -6.23 -23.98 11.04
C VAL A 63 -5.31 -24.96 11.80
N GLU A 64 -4.11 -25.21 11.27
CA GLU A 64 -3.10 -26.09 11.86
C GLU A 64 -2.57 -25.56 13.20
N GLY A 65 -2.22 -24.27 13.29
CA GLY A 65 -1.84 -23.65 14.57
C GLY A 65 -2.99 -23.63 15.59
N ALA A 66 -4.24 -23.46 15.13
CA ALA A 66 -5.42 -23.52 15.99
C ALA A 66 -5.73 -24.93 16.51
N GLU A 67 -5.29 -25.98 15.82
CA GLU A 67 -5.33 -27.36 16.32
C GLU A 67 -4.21 -27.63 17.33
N MET A 68 -3.00 -27.12 17.09
CA MET A 68 -1.88 -27.23 18.04
C MET A 68 -2.16 -26.49 19.36
N MET A 69 -2.88 -25.37 19.33
CA MET A 69 -3.35 -24.68 20.54
C MET A 69 -4.33 -25.49 21.39
N ARG A 70 -5.05 -26.45 20.80
CA ARG A 70 -6.00 -27.31 21.52
C ARG A 70 -5.33 -28.52 22.16
N ARG A 71 -4.08 -28.84 21.79
CA ARG A 71 -3.32 -29.92 22.42
C ARG A 71 -2.57 -29.38 23.64
N VAL A 72 -2.80 -29.99 24.80
CA VAL A 72 -2.03 -29.70 26.02
C VAL A 72 -0.75 -30.54 25.93
N ASP A 73 0.14 -30.17 25.01
CA ASP A 73 1.50 -30.69 25.00
C ASP A 73 2.32 -30.00 26.11
N PRO A 74 3.31 -30.70 26.71
CA PRO A 74 4.17 -30.11 27.73
C PRO A 74 4.79 -28.81 27.23
N GLU A 75 4.86 -27.82 28.12
CA GLU A 75 5.41 -26.52 27.80
C GLU A 75 6.87 -26.69 27.33
N PRO A 76 7.22 -26.25 26.10
CA PRO A 76 8.57 -26.39 25.58
C PRO A 76 9.54 -25.69 26.53
N ASP A 77 10.70 -26.29 26.79
CA ASP A 77 11.70 -25.72 27.68
C ASP A 77 12.27 -24.43 27.07
N ILE A 78 11.71 -23.30 27.49
CA ILE A 78 12.04 -21.94 27.09
C ILE A 78 13.46 -21.53 27.47
N ARG A 79 14.17 -22.34 28.28
CA ARG A 79 15.56 -22.13 28.66
C ARG A 79 16.54 -22.92 27.80
N ALA A 80 16.05 -23.82 26.95
CA ALA A 80 16.86 -24.38 25.89
C ALA A 80 17.21 -23.21 24.95
N GLU A 81 18.49 -22.87 24.86
CA GLU A 81 18.93 -21.95 23.82
C GLU A 81 18.45 -22.53 22.47
N PRO A 82 17.85 -21.72 21.58
CA PRO A 82 17.59 -22.18 20.23
C PRO A 82 18.90 -22.73 19.71
N ASP A 83 18.86 -23.93 19.12
CA ASP A 83 20.06 -24.57 18.61
C ASP A 83 20.71 -23.63 17.59
N ARG A 84 21.68 -22.82 18.05
CA ARG A 84 22.40 -21.85 17.22
C ARG A 84 23.22 -22.58 16.15
N ALA A 85 23.38 -23.91 16.26
CA ALA A 85 23.99 -24.77 15.26
C ALA A 85 22.98 -25.31 14.23
N ALA A 86 21.67 -25.07 14.39
CA ALA A 86 20.69 -25.32 13.34
C ALA A 86 20.91 -24.30 12.22
N ASP A 87 21.45 -24.79 11.10
CA ASP A 87 21.70 -24.02 9.89
C ASP A 87 20.35 -23.71 9.22
N TYR A 88 19.65 -22.69 9.72
CA TYR A 88 18.43 -22.21 9.06
C TYR A 88 18.79 -21.71 7.67
N PRO A 89 18.07 -22.12 6.63
CA PRO A 89 18.40 -21.70 5.27
C PRO A 89 18.32 -20.17 5.20
N LYS A 90 19.42 -19.52 4.81
CA LYS A 90 19.49 -18.07 4.67
C LYS A 90 18.40 -17.62 3.70
N THR A 91 17.39 -16.92 4.23
CA THR A 91 16.30 -16.37 3.44
C THR A 91 16.77 -15.16 2.64
N ALA A 92 16.07 -14.93 1.53
CA ALA A 92 16.28 -13.79 0.68
C ALA A 92 16.13 -12.48 1.46
N THR A 93 17.12 -11.60 1.33
CA THR A 93 17.11 -10.27 1.95
C THR A 93 16.77 -9.20 0.91
N ILE A 94 16.09 -8.13 1.35
CA ILE A 94 15.76 -6.99 0.50
C ILE A 94 17.05 -6.23 0.19
N VAL A 95 17.28 -5.93 -1.09
CA VAL A 95 18.49 -5.28 -1.58
C VAL A 95 18.21 -3.89 -2.14
N HIS A 96 19.17 -2.99 -1.95
CA HIS A 96 19.03 -1.56 -2.25
C HIS A 96 19.76 -1.13 -3.54
N THR A 97 20.49 -2.05 -4.19
CA THR A 97 21.24 -1.75 -5.41
C THR A 97 20.79 -2.68 -6.55
N GLN A 98 21.01 -2.23 -7.79
CA GLN A 98 20.70 -3.03 -8.97
C GLN A 98 21.60 -4.27 -9.05
N ALA A 99 22.90 -4.12 -8.74
CA ALA A 99 23.84 -5.24 -8.79
C ALA A 99 23.45 -6.35 -7.81
N ASP A 100 23.07 -5.98 -6.57
CA ASP A 100 22.62 -6.97 -5.58
C ASP A 100 21.28 -7.61 -5.97
N LEU A 101 20.42 -6.87 -6.69
CA LEU A 101 19.17 -7.43 -7.22
C LEU A 101 19.45 -8.45 -8.31
N ASP A 102 20.40 -8.19 -9.19
CA ASP A 102 20.81 -9.14 -10.23
C ASP A 102 21.38 -10.42 -9.59
N THR A 103 22.16 -10.29 -8.51
CA THR A 103 22.62 -11.43 -7.70
C THR A 103 21.46 -12.19 -7.06
N LEU A 104 20.50 -11.49 -6.45
CA LEU A 104 19.33 -12.09 -5.82
C LEU A 104 18.49 -12.91 -6.83
N LEU A 105 18.32 -12.39 -8.05
CA LEU A 105 17.57 -13.04 -9.11
C LEU A 105 18.33 -14.23 -9.72
N ALA A 106 19.66 -14.24 -9.65
CA ALA A 106 20.49 -15.36 -10.09
C ALA A 106 20.54 -16.50 -9.06
N GLU A 107 20.70 -16.17 -7.77
CA GLU A 107 20.85 -17.16 -6.69
C GLU A 107 19.52 -17.75 -6.23
N LYS A 108 18.42 -16.98 -6.36
CA LYS A 108 17.06 -17.38 -5.95
C LYS A 108 16.98 -18.09 -4.58
N PRO A 109 17.51 -17.50 -3.50
CA PRO A 109 17.38 -18.06 -2.15
C PRO A 109 15.90 -18.17 -1.72
N PRO A 110 15.58 -18.91 -0.65
CA PRO A 110 14.21 -19.03 -0.16
C PRO A 110 13.55 -17.65 0.05
N CYS A 111 12.31 -17.48 -0.42
CA CYS A 111 11.54 -16.23 -0.42
C CYS A 111 12.04 -15.15 -1.40
N TRP A 112 12.86 -15.50 -2.39
CA TRP A 112 13.43 -14.53 -3.35
C TRP A 112 12.36 -13.73 -4.09
N ARG A 113 11.20 -14.31 -4.40
CA ARG A 113 10.11 -13.65 -5.14
C ARG A 113 9.61 -12.38 -4.43
N TRP A 114 9.46 -12.44 -3.11
CA TRP A 114 9.02 -11.31 -2.30
C TRP A 114 10.15 -10.32 -2.06
N ALA A 115 11.37 -10.83 -1.82
CA ALA A 115 12.55 -9.99 -1.67
C ALA A 115 12.84 -9.19 -2.94
N ALA A 116 12.76 -9.79 -4.13
CA ALA A 116 12.97 -9.12 -5.41
C ALA A 116 11.92 -8.04 -5.66
N PHE A 117 10.64 -8.36 -5.46
CA PHE A 117 9.55 -7.38 -5.57
C PHE A 117 9.78 -6.19 -4.63
N ALA A 118 10.02 -6.43 -3.33
CA ALA A 118 10.26 -5.39 -2.35
C ALA A 118 11.53 -4.57 -2.65
N SER A 119 12.58 -5.22 -3.15
CA SER A 119 13.84 -4.56 -3.55
C SER A 119 13.59 -3.52 -4.65
N VAL A 120 12.85 -3.88 -5.69
CA VAL A 120 12.49 -2.94 -6.77
C VAL A 120 11.68 -1.76 -6.22
N LEU A 121 10.70 -2.01 -5.35
CA LEU A 121 9.90 -0.94 -4.73
C LEU A 121 10.78 0.03 -3.92
N VAL A 122 11.68 -0.50 -3.09
CA VAL A 122 12.57 0.32 -2.25
C VAL A 122 13.54 1.12 -3.10
N GLN A 123 14.18 0.49 -4.10
CA GLN A 123 15.10 1.18 -5.01
C GLN A 123 14.42 2.32 -5.77
N ARG A 124 13.21 2.09 -6.29
CA ARG A 124 12.41 3.11 -6.97
C ARG A 124 11.97 4.22 -6.01
N ARG A 125 11.56 3.87 -4.79
CA ARG A 125 11.18 4.85 -3.76
C ARG A 125 12.35 5.75 -3.38
N ASP A 126 13.55 5.18 -3.24
CA ASP A 126 14.75 5.94 -2.89
C ASP A 126 15.10 6.98 -3.98
N ARG A 127 14.85 6.67 -5.26
CA ARG A 127 14.95 7.65 -6.35
C ARG A 127 13.92 8.77 -6.27
N LEU A 128 12.73 8.51 -5.74
CA LEU A 128 11.65 9.51 -5.56
C LEU A 128 11.75 10.28 -4.23
N ARG A 129 12.72 9.95 -3.37
CA ARG A 129 12.79 10.45 -2.00
C ARG A 129 12.96 11.96 -1.90
N SER A 130 13.67 12.59 -2.83
CA SER A 130 13.79 14.06 -2.88
C SER A 130 12.44 14.70 -3.14
N ARG A 131 11.72 14.26 -4.17
CA ARG A 131 10.38 14.76 -4.51
C ARG A 131 9.35 14.53 -3.40
N LEU A 132 9.42 13.38 -2.73
CA LEU A 132 8.58 13.10 -1.56
C LEU A 132 8.84 14.08 -0.42
N ARG A 133 10.11 14.43 -0.17
CA ARG A 133 10.47 15.45 0.82
C ARG A 133 10.01 16.83 0.38
N ASP A 134 10.19 17.19 -0.89
CA ASP A 134 9.75 18.48 -1.43
C ASP A 134 8.23 18.63 -1.31
N ASP A 135 7.46 17.58 -1.58
CA ASP A 135 6.00 17.56 -1.41
C ASP A 135 5.58 17.69 0.07
N GLN A 136 6.21 16.94 0.97
CA GLN A 136 5.96 17.05 2.42
C GLN A 136 6.26 18.46 2.96
N LEU A 137 7.28 19.13 2.40
CA LEU A 137 7.65 20.50 2.75
C LEU A 137 6.81 21.56 2.01
N GLY A 138 5.94 21.15 1.09
CA GLY A 138 5.10 22.06 0.29
C GLY A 138 5.85 22.79 -0.84
N TYR A 139 7.07 22.35 -1.17
CA TYR A 139 7.92 22.85 -2.26
C TYR A 139 7.84 22.00 -3.53
N ALA A 140 6.82 21.15 -3.67
CA ALA A 140 6.63 20.36 -4.89
C ALA A 140 6.69 21.25 -6.14
N ALA A 141 7.53 20.87 -7.10
CA ALA A 141 7.69 21.60 -8.36
C ALA A 141 6.33 21.73 -9.06
N PRO A 142 5.93 22.92 -9.53
CA PRO A 142 4.63 23.10 -10.15
C PRO A 142 4.51 22.24 -11.41
N SER A 143 3.62 21.23 -11.38
CA SER A 143 3.28 20.45 -12.57
C SER A 143 2.09 21.10 -13.29
N GLY A 144 2.30 21.54 -14.53
CA GLY A 144 1.23 21.90 -15.46
C GLY A 144 0.92 23.40 -15.67
N GLY A 145 0.03 23.63 -16.63
CA GLY A 145 -0.44 24.95 -17.10
C GLY A 145 -1.16 25.76 -16.02
N ARG A 146 -1.20 27.08 -16.19
CA ARG A 146 -1.93 28.00 -15.31
C ARG A 146 -3.36 28.14 -15.82
N ALA A 147 -4.36 27.93 -14.96
CA ALA A 147 -5.72 28.37 -15.22
C ALA A 147 -5.82 29.88 -14.98
N ALA A 148 -6.31 30.65 -15.96
CA ALA A 148 -6.36 32.10 -15.93
C ALA A 148 -7.67 32.66 -15.34
N GLY A 149 -8.71 31.83 -15.14
CA GLY A 149 -10.01 32.27 -14.62
C GLY A 149 -10.79 31.23 -13.82
N GLY A 150 -11.81 31.65 -13.06
CA GLY A 150 -12.57 30.79 -12.13
C GLY A 150 -13.25 29.58 -12.78
N ALA A 151 -13.80 29.74 -14.00
CA ALA A 151 -14.38 28.61 -14.75
C ALA A 151 -13.31 27.61 -15.22
N GLU A 152 -12.12 28.10 -15.54
CA GLU A 152 -10.97 27.28 -15.94
C GLU A 152 -10.37 26.54 -14.75
N VAL A 153 -10.36 27.16 -13.55
CA VAL A 153 -10.02 26.50 -12.29
C VAL A 153 -10.99 25.36 -11.99
N GLY A 154 -12.30 25.59 -12.14
CA GLY A 154 -13.31 24.55 -11.93
C GLY A 154 -13.12 23.34 -12.85
N ARG A 155 -12.90 23.58 -14.15
CA ARG A 155 -12.59 22.53 -15.11
C ARG A 155 -11.28 21.81 -14.78
N PHE A 156 -10.23 22.55 -14.47
CA PHE A 156 -8.94 21.99 -14.08
C PHE A 156 -9.07 21.05 -12.87
N VAL A 157 -9.84 21.44 -11.84
CA VAL A 157 -10.05 20.58 -10.66
C VAL A 157 -10.82 19.32 -11.02
N LEU A 158 -11.89 19.44 -11.82
CA LEU A 158 -12.67 18.28 -12.26
C LEU A 158 -11.83 17.31 -13.09
N ASP A 159 -11.07 17.80 -14.06
CA ASP A 159 -10.18 16.98 -14.90
C ASP A 159 -9.13 16.25 -14.03
N ARG A 160 -8.59 16.90 -13.00
CA ARG A 160 -7.67 16.27 -12.05
C ARG A 160 -8.34 15.20 -11.18
N MET A 161 -9.58 15.43 -10.76
CA MET A 161 -10.34 14.42 -10.00
C MET A 161 -10.64 13.20 -10.85
N ASP A 162 -11.03 13.39 -12.11
CA ASP A 162 -11.29 12.31 -13.06
C ASP A 162 -10.02 11.50 -13.36
N GLU A 163 -8.88 12.16 -13.54
CA GLU A 163 -7.59 11.49 -13.70
C GLU A 163 -7.17 10.70 -12.46
N MET A 164 -7.40 11.23 -11.26
CA MET A 164 -7.11 10.53 -10.02
C MET A 164 -7.99 9.28 -9.85
N ILE A 165 -9.29 9.39 -10.15
CA ILE A 165 -10.23 8.25 -10.11
C ILE A 165 -9.81 7.19 -11.13
N ALA A 166 -9.49 7.59 -12.36
CA ALA A 166 -9.02 6.69 -13.40
C ALA A 166 -7.72 5.98 -12.99
N LEU A 167 -6.77 6.69 -12.37
CA LEU A 167 -5.53 6.10 -11.91
C LEU A 167 -5.75 5.07 -10.79
N ILE A 168 -6.60 5.38 -9.81
CA ILE A 168 -6.96 4.43 -8.74
C ILE A 168 -7.55 3.15 -9.34
N LYS A 169 -8.49 3.30 -10.28
CA LYS A 169 -9.10 2.16 -10.95
C LYS A 169 -8.08 1.31 -11.71
N HIS A 170 -7.12 1.94 -12.41
CA HIS A 170 -6.07 1.21 -13.11
C HIS A 170 -5.14 0.43 -12.16
N VAL A 171 -4.86 0.95 -10.97
CA VAL A 171 -4.08 0.21 -9.97
C VAL A 171 -4.87 -0.98 -9.46
N GLU A 172 -6.16 -0.80 -9.15
CA GLU A 172 -7.04 -1.88 -8.69
C GLU A 172 -7.17 -2.99 -9.74
N ASP A 173 -7.49 -2.62 -11.00
CA ASP A 173 -7.60 -3.56 -12.12
C ASP A 173 -6.28 -4.31 -12.33
N PHE A 174 -5.14 -3.61 -12.26
CA PHE A 174 -3.81 -4.21 -12.38
C PHE A 174 -3.53 -5.23 -11.26
N MET A 175 -3.80 -4.88 -10.00
CA MET A 175 -3.56 -5.77 -8.85
C MET A 175 -4.47 -6.99 -8.84
N LEU A 176 -5.67 -6.89 -9.42
CA LEU A 176 -6.64 -7.98 -9.55
C LEU A 176 -6.43 -8.83 -10.82
N THR A 177 -5.51 -8.43 -11.70
CA THR A 177 -5.29 -9.16 -12.95
C THR A 177 -4.66 -10.53 -12.63
N PRO A 178 -5.17 -11.65 -13.20
CA PRO A 178 -4.57 -12.97 -13.01
C PRO A 178 -3.10 -13.03 -13.40
N ALA A 179 -2.69 -12.21 -14.37
CA ALA A 179 -1.28 -12.01 -14.73
C ALA A 179 -0.45 -11.57 -13.52
N PHE A 180 -0.89 -10.60 -12.72
CA PHE A 180 -0.18 -10.11 -11.53
C PHE A 180 0.02 -11.22 -10.49
N VAL A 181 -1.00 -12.03 -10.24
CA VAL A 181 -0.92 -13.12 -9.26
C VAL A 181 -0.06 -14.26 -9.80
N GLY A 182 -0.18 -14.57 -11.09
CA GLY A 182 0.54 -15.64 -11.76
C GLY A 182 2.05 -15.43 -11.80
N VAL A 183 2.53 -14.19 -11.81
CA VAL A 183 3.98 -13.92 -11.83
C VAL A 183 4.71 -14.42 -10.59
N PHE A 184 4.01 -14.53 -9.45
CA PHE A 184 4.59 -15.01 -8.20
C PHE A 184 4.61 -16.54 -8.06
N GLY A 185 4.18 -17.25 -9.11
CA GLY A 185 4.15 -18.72 -9.16
C GLY A 185 3.01 -19.33 -8.35
N GLU A 186 2.99 -20.66 -8.32
CA GLU A 186 2.03 -21.42 -7.52
C GLU A 186 2.34 -21.27 -6.01
N PRO A 187 1.30 -21.26 -5.14
CA PRO A 187 1.52 -21.23 -3.70
C PRO A 187 2.35 -22.42 -3.23
N GLY A 188 3.56 -22.16 -2.72
CA GLY A 188 4.47 -23.19 -2.22
C GLY A 188 5.52 -23.67 -3.21
N ASP A 189 5.43 -23.26 -4.49
CA ASP A 189 6.47 -23.52 -5.50
C ASP A 189 7.04 -22.21 -6.04
N GLU A 190 8.16 -21.78 -5.45
CA GLU A 190 8.86 -20.56 -5.87
C GLU A 190 9.67 -20.73 -7.16
N SER A 191 9.82 -21.95 -7.68
CA SER A 191 10.56 -22.22 -8.91
C SER A 191 9.75 -21.86 -10.17
N SER A 192 8.42 -21.93 -10.07
CA SER A 192 7.48 -21.52 -11.12
C SER A 192 7.33 -20.00 -11.27
N ALA A 193 7.89 -19.21 -10.35
CA ALA A 193 7.76 -17.75 -10.37
C ALA A 193 8.61 -17.10 -11.47
N ASP A 194 8.02 -16.14 -12.16
CA ASP A 194 8.66 -15.39 -13.26
C ASP A 194 9.41 -14.16 -12.70
N ALA A 195 10.74 -14.25 -12.70
CA ALA A 195 11.61 -13.18 -12.24
C ALA A 195 11.44 -11.88 -13.03
N GLU A 196 11.36 -11.97 -14.36
CA GLU A 196 11.25 -10.78 -15.22
C GLU A 196 9.90 -10.09 -14.98
N GLY A 197 8.83 -10.89 -14.96
CA GLY A 197 7.51 -10.36 -14.70
C GLY A 197 7.36 -9.75 -13.30
N ILE A 198 7.98 -10.33 -12.26
CA ILE A 198 7.96 -9.76 -10.89
C ILE A 198 8.60 -8.36 -10.91
N VAL A 199 9.77 -8.23 -11.54
CA VAL A 199 10.48 -6.96 -11.68
C VAL A 199 9.66 -5.97 -12.51
N HIS A 200 9.08 -6.41 -13.63
CA HIS A 200 8.24 -5.58 -14.48
C HIS A 200 7.02 -5.05 -13.71
N THR A 201 6.35 -5.92 -12.98
CA THR A 201 5.16 -5.63 -12.19
C THR A 201 5.47 -4.62 -11.08
N ALA A 202 6.57 -4.81 -10.36
CA ALA A 202 7.03 -3.87 -9.34
C ALA A 202 7.34 -2.48 -9.93
N ASN A 203 8.02 -2.44 -11.09
CA ASN A 203 8.27 -1.17 -11.79
C ASN A 203 6.96 -0.49 -12.21
N ARG A 204 5.99 -1.25 -12.75
CA ARG A 204 4.70 -0.72 -13.16
C ARG A 204 3.93 -0.11 -12.00
N LEU A 205 3.96 -0.74 -10.83
CA LEU A 205 3.37 -0.19 -9.61
C LEU A 205 4.05 1.13 -9.20
N MET A 206 5.37 1.20 -9.30
CA MET A 206 6.12 2.42 -8.98
C MET A 206 5.94 3.54 -10.02
N ASP A 207 5.62 3.22 -11.27
CA ASP A 207 5.22 4.22 -12.27
C ASP A 207 3.87 4.85 -11.90
N TYR A 208 2.92 4.08 -11.38
CA TYR A 208 1.68 4.64 -10.84
C TYR A 208 1.94 5.53 -9.62
N HIS A 209 2.84 5.12 -8.72
CA HIS A 209 3.24 5.94 -7.58
C HIS A 209 3.84 7.28 -8.02
N ASP A 210 4.73 7.29 -9.01
CA ASP A 210 5.28 8.52 -9.56
C ASP A 210 4.20 9.43 -10.19
N ARG A 211 3.24 8.84 -10.92
CA ARG A 211 2.09 9.58 -11.47
C ARG A 211 1.22 10.21 -10.38
N PHE A 212 0.99 9.51 -9.27
CA PHE A 212 0.29 10.10 -8.11
C PHE A 212 1.05 11.30 -7.56
N LEU A 213 2.37 11.20 -7.36
CA LEU A 213 3.19 12.31 -6.89
C LEU A 213 3.18 13.49 -7.87
N GLY A 214 3.18 13.21 -9.17
CA GLY A 214 3.03 14.24 -10.22
C GLY A 214 1.71 15.00 -10.14
N MET A 215 0.61 14.33 -9.76
CA MET A 215 -0.70 14.96 -9.56
C MET A 215 -0.77 15.78 -8.27
N VAL A 216 -0.20 15.30 -7.16
CA VAL A 216 -0.21 16.02 -5.87
C VAL A 216 0.60 17.32 -5.95
N GLY A 217 1.74 17.32 -6.64
CA GLY A 217 2.52 18.54 -6.88
C GLY A 217 1.79 19.65 -7.64
N ALA A 218 0.65 19.38 -8.27
CA ALA A 218 -0.18 20.39 -8.94
C ALA A 218 -1.13 21.15 -7.99
N LEU A 219 -1.45 20.58 -6.82
CA LEU A 219 -2.43 21.12 -5.86
C LEU A 219 -2.02 22.40 -5.08
N PRO A 220 -0.73 22.70 -4.80
CA PRO A 220 -0.35 23.89 -4.03
C PRO A 220 -0.80 25.24 -4.63
N ARG A 221 -1.08 25.31 -5.94
CA ARG A 221 -1.54 26.55 -6.61
C ARG A 221 -2.97 26.98 -6.28
N LEU A 222 -3.82 26.07 -5.79
CA LEU A 222 -5.17 26.44 -5.33
C LEU A 222 -5.12 27.27 -4.03
N ARG A 223 -4.14 27.01 -3.15
CA ARG A 223 -3.94 27.79 -1.93
C ARG A 223 -3.42 29.22 -2.20
N SER A 224 -2.61 29.42 -3.24
CA SER A 224 -2.14 30.76 -3.62
C SER A 224 -3.24 31.61 -4.26
N LEU A 225 -4.13 31.01 -5.06
CA LEU A 225 -5.27 31.73 -5.64
C LEU A 225 -6.30 32.12 -4.59
N GLN A 226 -6.52 31.28 -3.57
CA GLN A 226 -7.41 31.61 -2.45
C GLN A 226 -6.92 32.81 -1.63
N ARG A 227 -5.59 33.00 -1.50
CA ARG A 227 -5.00 34.19 -0.84
C ARG A 227 -5.10 35.46 -1.70
N ILE A 228 -4.99 35.35 -3.02
CA ILE A 228 -5.10 36.51 -3.93
C ILE A 228 -6.57 36.97 -4.02
N CYS A 229 -7.53 36.05 -4.07
CA CYS A 229 -8.95 36.42 -4.05
C CYS A 229 -9.42 36.94 -2.69
N ALA A 230 -8.82 36.51 -1.58
CA ALA A 230 -9.12 37.03 -0.24
C ALA A 230 -8.49 38.41 0.05
N ALA A 231 -7.51 38.85 -0.76
CA ALA A 231 -6.89 40.18 -0.64
C ALA A 231 -7.50 41.23 -1.59
N ALA A 232 -8.42 40.81 -2.47
CA ALA A 232 -9.07 41.65 -3.47
C ALA A 232 -10.56 41.91 -3.19
N GLY A 233 -11.05 41.54 -2.00
CA GLY A 233 -12.38 41.86 -1.48
C GLY A 233 -12.28 42.47 -0.10
#